data_AF-A0AAN4EUF1-F1
#
_entry.id   AF-A0AAN4EUF1-F1
#
_cell.length_a   1.000
_cell.length_b   1.000
_cell.length_c   1.000
_cell.angle_alpha   90.00
_cell.angle_beta   90.00
_cell.angle_gamma   90.00
#
_symmetry.space_group_name_H-M   'P 1'
#
loop_
_entity.id
_entity.type
_entity.pdbx_description
1 polymer ?
#
loop_
_entity_poly.entity_id
_entity_poly.type
_entity_poly.pdbx_seq_one_letter_code
_entity_poly.pdbx_strand_id
1 'polypeptide(L)'
;MKDWNYSPDWSENDLLDGSSVGFVYLFQFEYGYYIGVKQIWKGVKDCTKLTGAEKENGWRDYKTSSKKVQNMIDSGMDYTRTILWGFETMTEANYVESFLILTHSLDENILNKAMMTKCRIPSNTQKRKLKGIIRAIEEWLGNM
;
A
#
# COMPACT_ATOMS: atom_id res chain seq x y z
N MET A 1 10.36 9.10 12.55
CA MET A 1 9.38 8.13 11.99
C MET A 1 10.06 6.78 12.01
N LYS A 2 9.36 5.66 12.23
CA LYS A 2 9.97 4.34 12.01
C LYS A 2 10.29 4.16 10.53
N ASP A 3 11.33 3.43 10.18
CA ASP A 3 11.66 3.13 8.78
C ASP A 3 10.62 2.21 8.13
N TRP A 4 10.62 2.16 6.80
CA TRP A 4 9.77 1.22 6.07
C TRP A 4 10.38 -0.17 6.12
N ASN A 5 9.59 -1.14 6.58
CA ASN A 5 9.84 -2.53 6.26
C ASN A 5 9.34 -2.82 4.84
N TYR A 6 9.87 -3.89 4.27
CA TYR A 6 9.42 -4.43 2.99
C TYR A 6 8.95 -5.83 3.25
N SER A 7 7.88 -6.19 2.56
CA SER A 7 7.43 -7.54 2.51
C SER A 7 8.47 -8.47 1.87
N PRO A 8 8.39 -9.81 2.06
CA PRO A 8 9.36 -10.74 1.48
C PRO A 8 9.57 -10.48 -0.03
N ASP A 9 10.77 -10.69 -0.54
CA ASP A 9 11.11 -10.46 -1.95
C ASP A 9 11.00 -9.01 -2.46
N TRP A 10 10.65 -8.04 -1.60
CA TRP A 10 10.69 -6.61 -1.90
C TRP A 10 11.81 -5.89 -1.17
N SER A 11 12.33 -4.87 -1.84
CA SER A 11 13.25 -3.90 -1.27
C SER A 11 12.94 -2.48 -1.77
N GLU A 12 13.64 -1.49 -1.20
CA GLU A 12 13.55 -0.12 -1.72
C GLU A 12 14.02 -0.03 -3.18
N ASN A 13 15.03 -0.83 -3.57
CA ASN A 13 15.55 -0.81 -4.94
C ASN A 13 14.48 -1.28 -5.94
N ASP A 14 13.73 -2.33 -5.61
CA ASP A 14 12.63 -2.83 -6.45
C ASP A 14 11.49 -1.80 -6.54
N LEU A 15 11.26 -1.04 -5.47
CA LEU A 15 10.26 0.03 -5.45
C LEU A 15 10.67 1.24 -6.34
N LEU A 16 11.96 1.47 -6.53
CA LEU A 16 12.51 2.66 -7.20
C LEU A 16 13.20 2.36 -8.54
N ASP A 17 13.07 1.15 -9.07
CA ASP A 17 13.68 0.68 -10.32
C ASP A 17 13.07 1.30 -11.60
N GLY A 18 12.08 2.18 -11.45
CA GLY A 18 11.33 2.77 -12.56
C GLY A 18 10.08 1.99 -12.98
N SER A 19 9.73 0.90 -12.28
CA SER A 19 8.51 0.13 -12.54
C SER A 19 7.31 0.58 -11.71
N SER A 20 7.52 1.34 -10.63
CA SER A 20 6.50 1.66 -9.64
C SER A 20 6.21 3.16 -9.50
N VAL A 21 4.93 3.52 -9.36
CA VAL A 21 4.46 4.89 -9.11
C VAL A 21 3.63 5.05 -7.85
N GLY A 22 3.17 3.93 -7.29
CA GLY A 22 2.47 3.86 -6.02
C GLY A 22 2.66 2.51 -5.39
N PHE A 23 2.37 2.41 -4.11
CA PHE A 23 2.45 1.16 -3.38
C PHE A 23 1.28 1.02 -2.41
N VAL A 24 0.95 -0.23 -2.11
CA VAL A 24 0.07 -0.58 -0.99
C VAL A 24 0.94 -0.88 0.22
N TYR A 25 0.50 -0.43 1.39
CA TYR A 25 1.22 -0.56 2.64
C TYR A 25 0.30 -1.05 3.77
N LEU A 26 0.93 -1.55 4.83
CA LEU A 26 0.32 -1.96 6.09
C LEU A 26 0.94 -1.15 7.25
N PHE A 27 0.11 -0.61 8.13
CA PHE A 27 0.51 -0.22 9.48
C PHE A 27 0.01 -1.29 10.44
N GLN A 28 0.90 -1.89 11.22
CA GLN A 28 0.56 -2.90 12.21
C GLN A 28 0.81 -2.36 13.61
N PHE A 29 -0.19 -2.46 14.48
CA PHE A 29 -0.13 -2.21 15.91
C PHE A 29 -0.37 -3.52 16.66
N GLU A 30 -0.17 -3.53 17.98
CA GLU A 30 -0.39 -4.71 18.84
C GLU A 30 -1.80 -5.33 18.66
N TYR A 31 -2.83 -4.49 18.53
CA TYR A 31 -4.23 -4.93 18.48
C TYR A 31 -4.97 -4.56 17.20
N GLY A 32 -4.26 -4.19 16.13
CA GLY A 32 -4.94 -3.87 14.89
C GLY A 32 -4.03 -3.38 13.79
N TYR A 33 -4.57 -3.38 12.58
CA TYR A 33 -3.81 -3.05 11.39
C TYR A 33 -4.60 -2.16 10.43
N TYR A 34 -3.86 -1.40 9.61
CA TYR A 34 -4.42 -0.47 8.64
C TYR A 34 -3.76 -0.68 7.29
N ILE A 35 -4.57 -0.90 6.26
CA ILE A 35 -4.12 -1.01 4.87
C ILE A 35 -4.34 0.33 4.18
N GLY A 36 -3.35 0.78 3.42
CA GLY A 36 -3.52 1.99 2.63
C GLY A 36 -2.66 2.00 1.39
N VAL A 37 -2.85 3.05 0.59
CA VAL A 37 -2.09 3.28 -0.65
C VAL A 37 -1.38 4.63 -0.60
N LYS A 38 -0.18 4.70 -1.18
CA LYS A 38 0.59 5.95 -1.29
C LYS A 38 1.26 6.05 -2.66
N GLN A 39 1.13 7.22 -3.27
CA GLN A 39 1.84 7.58 -4.50
C GLN A 39 3.29 7.96 -4.18
N ILE A 40 4.24 7.40 -4.93
CA ILE A 40 5.70 7.61 -4.77
C ILE A 40 6.11 8.96 -5.33
N TRP A 41 5.71 9.29 -6.55
CA TRP A 41 6.19 10.46 -7.30
C TRP A 41 5.13 11.55 -7.38
N LYS A 42 5.51 12.82 -7.28
CA LYS A 42 4.57 13.94 -7.34
C LYS A 42 3.98 14.07 -8.75
N GLY A 43 2.69 13.80 -8.89
CA GLY A 43 1.95 14.00 -10.14
C GLY A 43 2.05 12.87 -11.17
N VAL A 44 2.96 11.89 -10.98
CA VAL A 44 3.11 10.74 -11.89
C VAL A 44 2.31 9.55 -11.36
N LYS A 45 1.36 9.07 -12.16
CA LYS A 45 0.40 8.00 -11.80
C LYS A 45 0.51 6.74 -12.65
N ASP A 46 1.47 6.72 -13.57
CA ASP A 46 1.72 5.64 -14.53
C ASP A 46 3.24 5.59 -14.79
N CYS A 47 3.86 4.42 -14.63
CA CYS A 47 5.31 4.27 -14.70
C CYS A 47 5.87 4.58 -16.09
N THR A 48 5.06 4.46 -17.14
CA THR A 48 5.45 4.82 -18.52
C THR A 48 5.76 6.32 -18.69
N LYS A 49 5.42 7.14 -17.70
CA LYS A 49 5.68 8.58 -17.66
C LYS A 49 6.90 8.96 -16.82
N LEU A 50 7.62 7.97 -16.27
CA LEU A 50 8.86 8.20 -15.53
C LEU A 50 9.99 8.53 -16.50
N THR A 51 10.83 9.46 -16.08
CA THR A 51 11.96 10.03 -16.82
C THR A 51 13.26 9.93 -16.02
N GLY A 52 13.20 9.59 -14.72
CA GLY A 52 14.34 9.51 -13.81
C GLY A 52 14.63 10.81 -13.05
N ALA A 53 13.92 11.90 -13.35
CA ALA A 53 14.06 13.21 -12.70
C ALA A 53 12.87 13.56 -11.79
N GLU A 54 12.02 12.58 -11.48
CA GLU A 54 10.80 12.81 -10.71
C GLU A 54 11.07 13.24 -9.27
N LYS A 55 10.23 14.15 -8.79
CA LYS A 55 10.22 14.51 -7.38
C LYS A 55 9.40 13.50 -6.57
N GLU A 56 9.97 12.92 -5.53
CA GLU A 56 9.23 12.10 -4.57
C GLU A 56 8.11 12.90 -3.88
N ASN A 57 7.02 12.22 -3.55
CA ASN A 57 5.80 12.76 -2.92
C ASN A 57 5.80 12.54 -1.40
N GLY A 58 6.97 12.68 -0.76
CA GLY A 58 7.14 12.60 0.70
C GLY A 58 6.68 11.27 1.31
N TRP A 59 6.82 10.17 0.58
CA TRP A 59 6.38 8.85 1.04
C TRP A 59 7.28 8.27 2.15
N ARG A 60 8.55 8.70 2.20
CA ARG A 60 9.53 8.29 3.23
C ARG A 60 9.10 8.71 4.63
N ASP A 61 8.64 9.94 4.80
CA ASP A 61 8.17 10.47 6.10
C ASP A 61 6.65 10.41 6.27
N TYR A 62 5.97 9.67 5.40
CA TYR A 62 4.52 9.59 5.42
C TYR A 62 4.02 8.83 6.66
N LYS A 63 3.06 9.44 7.37
CA LYS A 63 2.31 8.80 8.47
C LYS A 63 1.18 7.95 7.90
N THR A 64 0.05 8.56 7.61
CA THR A 64 -1.17 7.87 7.18
C THR A 64 -2.19 8.91 6.76
N SER A 65 -3.22 8.51 6.01
CA SER A 65 -4.40 9.33 5.72
C SER A 65 -5.48 9.17 6.78
N SER A 66 -5.38 8.17 7.66
CA SER A 66 -6.37 7.88 8.70
C SER A 66 -6.08 8.69 9.97
N LYS A 67 -7.02 9.57 10.34
CA LYS A 67 -6.94 10.33 11.61
C LYS A 67 -6.82 9.42 12.83
N LYS A 68 -7.48 8.25 12.83
CA LYS A 68 -7.40 7.27 13.94
C LYS A 68 -5.97 6.74 14.08
N VAL A 69 -5.40 6.28 12.98
CA VAL A 69 -4.03 5.73 12.95
C VAL A 69 -3.02 6.83 13.27
N GLN A 70 -3.23 8.06 12.78
CA GLN A 70 -2.39 9.20 13.12
C GLN A 70 -2.40 9.48 14.62
N ASN A 71 -3.57 9.50 15.27
CA ASN A 71 -3.67 9.69 16.71
C ASN A 71 -2.96 8.58 17.50
N MET A 72 -3.03 7.32 17.05
CA MET A 72 -2.33 6.20 17.68
C MET A 72 -0.80 6.38 17.61
N ILE A 73 -0.28 6.83 16.45
CA ILE A 73 1.15 7.15 16.29
C ILE A 73 1.53 8.34 17.19
N ASP A 74 0.72 9.40 17.19
CA ASP A 74 1.01 10.63 17.94
C ASP A 74 0.89 10.42 19.46
N SER A 75 0.13 9.43 19.92
CA SER A 75 0.09 8.99 21.33
C SER A 75 1.28 8.11 21.74
N GLY A 76 2.21 7.82 20.82
CA GLY A 76 3.40 7.01 21.10
C GLY A 76 3.15 5.50 21.13
N MET A 77 2.04 5.01 20.56
CA MET A 77 1.79 3.58 20.45
C MET A 77 2.82 2.94 19.52
N ASP A 78 3.34 1.78 19.90
CA ASP A 78 4.29 1.07 19.04
C ASP A 78 3.61 0.49 17.80
N TYR A 79 4.31 0.54 16.68
CA TYR A 79 3.79 0.07 15.40
C TYR A 79 4.90 -0.37 14.46
N THR A 80 4.57 -1.06 13.38
CA THR A 80 5.43 -1.20 12.21
C THR A 80 4.72 -0.65 10.98
N ARG A 81 5.50 -0.27 9.97
CA ARG A 81 4.97 0.10 8.66
C ARG A 81 5.69 -0.70 7.59
N THR A 82 4.92 -1.39 6.75
CA THR A 82 5.46 -2.32 5.75
C THR A 82 4.90 -1.97 4.38
N ILE A 83 5.77 -1.81 3.39
CA ILE A 83 5.36 -1.74 1.99
C ILE A 83 5.08 -3.16 1.54
N LEU A 84 3.84 -3.43 1.09
CA LEU A 84 3.41 -4.76 0.68
C LEU A 84 3.76 -5.03 -0.78
N TRP A 85 3.56 -4.05 -1.67
CA TRP A 85 3.78 -4.20 -3.11
C TRP A 85 3.82 -2.85 -3.83
N GLY A 86 4.72 -2.69 -4.81
CA GLY A 86 4.79 -1.54 -5.74
C GLY A 86 4.06 -1.78 -7.06
N PHE A 87 3.42 -0.75 -7.61
CA PHE A 87 2.53 -0.86 -8.77
C PHE A 87 2.89 0.12 -9.88
N GLU A 88 2.77 -0.36 -11.13
CA GLU A 88 2.97 0.40 -12.37
C GLU A 88 2.01 1.57 -12.52
N THR A 89 0.79 1.46 -11.99
CA THR A 89 -0.19 2.55 -12.02
C THR A 89 -0.86 2.75 -10.67
N MET A 90 -1.26 3.99 -10.38
CA MET A 90 -2.11 4.26 -9.22
C MET A 90 -3.48 3.59 -9.33
N THR A 91 -3.95 3.30 -10.55
CA THR A 91 -5.20 2.56 -10.74
C THR A 91 -5.08 1.12 -10.22
N GLU A 92 -3.97 0.45 -10.49
CA GLU A 92 -3.68 -0.89 -9.95
C GLU A 92 -3.52 -0.85 -8.43
N ALA A 93 -2.72 0.08 -7.91
CA ALA A 93 -2.49 0.22 -6.47
C ALA A 93 -3.81 0.45 -5.71
N ASN A 94 -4.65 1.36 -6.19
CA ASN A 94 -5.95 1.64 -5.59
C ASN A 94 -6.92 0.45 -5.70
N TYR A 95 -6.87 -0.32 -6.80
CA TYR A 95 -7.68 -1.52 -6.94
C TYR A 95 -7.29 -2.57 -5.90
N VAL A 96 -5.99 -2.82 -5.73
CA VAL A 96 -5.50 -3.80 -4.75
C VAL A 96 -5.79 -3.35 -3.32
N GLU A 97 -5.53 -2.08 -2.97
CA GLU A 97 -5.92 -1.52 -1.66
C GLU A 97 -7.41 -1.74 -1.38
N SER A 98 -8.27 -1.36 -2.33
CA SER A 98 -9.72 -1.50 -2.18
C SER A 98 -10.14 -2.96 -2.02
N PHE A 99 -9.51 -3.88 -2.76
CA PHE A 99 -9.79 -5.31 -2.65
C PHE A 99 -9.41 -5.84 -1.27
N LEU A 100 -8.18 -5.56 -0.80
CA LEU A 100 -7.70 -6.03 0.50
C LEU A 100 -8.55 -5.46 1.64
N ILE A 101 -8.89 -4.17 1.61
CA ILE A 101 -9.79 -3.56 2.61
C ILE A 101 -11.15 -4.27 2.63
N LEU A 102 -11.72 -4.59 1.45
CA LEU A 102 -13.00 -5.27 1.39
C LEU A 102 -12.92 -6.70 1.93
N THR A 103 -11.89 -7.46 1.54
CA THR A 103 -11.63 -8.83 2.02
C THR A 103 -11.57 -8.89 3.54
N HIS A 104 -10.87 -7.94 4.14
CA HIS A 104 -10.61 -7.88 5.58
C HIS A 104 -11.60 -6.99 6.36
N SER A 105 -12.63 -6.45 5.70
CA SER A 105 -13.54 -5.47 6.33
C SER A 105 -14.35 -6.01 7.50
N LEU A 106 -14.42 -7.33 7.66
CA LEU A 106 -15.10 -8.03 8.74
C LEU A 106 -14.16 -8.48 9.86
N ASP A 107 -12.85 -8.26 9.73
CA ASP A 107 -11.89 -8.58 10.76
C ASP A 107 -12.05 -7.60 11.93
N GLU A 108 -12.13 -8.10 13.16
CA GLU A 108 -12.37 -7.25 14.34
C GLU A 108 -11.25 -6.22 14.59
N ASN A 109 -10.05 -6.51 14.09
CA ASN A 109 -8.84 -5.74 14.30
C ASN A 109 -8.45 -4.84 13.11
N ILE A 110 -9.24 -4.79 12.02
CA ILE A 110 -8.98 -3.84 10.93
C ILE A 110 -9.34 -2.40 11.37
N LEU A 111 -8.43 -1.47 11.09
CA LEU A 111 -8.57 -0.05 11.46
C LEU A 111 -9.18 0.80 10.35
N ASN A 112 -9.27 0.27 9.12
CA ASN A 112 -9.93 0.91 7.99
C ASN A 112 -11.42 1.10 8.29
N LYS A 113 -11.95 2.31 8.05
CA LYS A 113 -13.37 2.65 8.29
C LYS A 113 -14.20 2.75 7.02
N ALA A 114 -13.56 2.81 5.87
CA ALA A 114 -14.19 2.97 4.57
C ALA A 114 -13.24 2.55 3.46
N MET A 115 -13.81 2.11 2.35
CA MET A 115 -13.14 2.01 1.06
C MET A 115 -13.46 3.30 0.29
N MET A 116 -12.46 4.16 0.10
CA MET A 116 -12.67 5.52 -0.43
C MET A 116 -12.70 5.57 -1.96
N THR A 117 -12.19 4.54 -2.63
CA THR A 117 -12.02 4.54 -4.08
C THR A 117 -13.08 3.69 -4.77
N LYS A 118 -13.75 4.28 -5.76
CA LYS A 118 -14.51 3.52 -6.76
C LYS A 118 -13.53 3.00 -7.81
N CYS A 119 -13.28 1.70 -7.80
CA CYS A 119 -12.34 1.09 -8.75
C CYS A 119 -13.05 0.52 -9.98
N ARG A 120 -12.40 0.59 -11.13
CA ARG A 120 -12.82 -0.12 -12.34
C ARG A 120 -12.33 -1.56 -12.25
N ILE A 121 -13.18 -2.52 -12.60
CA ILE A 121 -12.77 -3.93 -12.64
C ILE A 121 -11.72 -4.12 -13.76
N PRO A 122 -10.55 -4.71 -13.46
CA PRO A 122 -9.49 -5.01 -14.43
C PRO A 122 -9.99 -5.95 -15.54
N SER A 123 -9.34 -5.96 -16.70
CA SER A 123 -9.67 -6.86 -17.81
C SER A 123 -8.51 -7.83 -18.12
N ASN A 124 -8.83 -8.97 -18.73
CA ASN A 124 -7.88 -9.90 -19.37
C ASN A 124 -6.63 -10.22 -18.52
N THR A 125 -5.45 -9.88 -19.05
CA THR A 125 -4.14 -10.12 -18.43
C THR A 125 -3.96 -9.38 -17.12
N GLN A 126 -4.53 -8.18 -16.98
CA GLN A 126 -4.47 -7.40 -15.75
C GLN A 126 -5.20 -8.10 -14.60
N LYS A 127 -6.31 -8.80 -14.85
CA LYS A 127 -6.96 -9.64 -13.83
C LYS A 127 -6.01 -10.72 -13.30
N ARG A 128 -5.29 -11.40 -14.21
CA ARG A 128 -4.37 -12.48 -13.83
C ARG A 128 -3.20 -11.94 -13.00
N LYS A 129 -2.60 -10.82 -13.42
CA LYS A 129 -1.53 -10.11 -12.70
C LYS A 129 -1.97 -9.76 -11.29
N LEU A 130 -3.06 -8.99 -11.15
CA LEU A 130 -3.53 -8.50 -9.86
C LEU A 130 -4.00 -9.62 -8.94
N LYS A 131 -4.60 -10.69 -9.48
CA LYS A 131 -4.94 -11.88 -8.70
C LYS A 131 -3.69 -12.56 -8.10
N GLY A 132 -2.61 -12.67 -8.87
CA GLY A 132 -1.35 -13.23 -8.37
C GLY A 132 -0.76 -12.39 -7.24
N ILE A 133 -0.70 -11.07 -7.44
CA ILE A 133 -0.22 -10.11 -6.43
C ILE A 133 -1.05 -10.18 -5.15
N ILE A 134 -2.37 -10.15 -5.25
CA ILE A 134 -3.26 -10.23 -4.07
C ILE A 134 -3.02 -11.54 -3.32
N ARG A 135 -2.88 -12.68 -4.00
CA ARG A 135 -2.61 -13.96 -3.31
C ARG A 135 -1.28 -13.94 -2.57
N ALA A 136 -0.22 -13.38 -3.17
CA ALA A 136 1.07 -13.25 -2.50
C ALA A 136 0.97 -12.36 -1.25
N ILE A 137 0.27 -11.23 -1.35
CA ILE A 137 0.03 -10.34 -0.20
C ILE A 137 -0.76 -11.09 0.90
N GLU A 138 -1.87 -11.74 0.56
CA GLU A 138 -2.72 -12.47 1.52
C GLU A 138 -1.96 -13.61 2.20
N GLU A 139 -1.11 -14.34 1.46
CA GLU A 139 -0.23 -15.37 2.04
C GLU A 139 0.71 -14.78 3.09
N TRP A 140 1.18 -13.55 2.90
CA TRP A 140 1.98 -12.88 3.92
C TRP A 140 1.15 -12.38 5.09
N LEU A 141 -0.02 -11.80 4.82
CA LEU A 141 -0.90 -11.31 5.88
C LEU A 141 -1.39 -12.45 6.79
N GLY A 142 -1.66 -13.63 6.24
CA GLY A 142 -2.07 -14.81 7.01
C GLY A 142 -0.94 -15.50 7.80
N ASN A 143 0.32 -15.12 7.57
CA ASN A 143 1.48 -15.62 8.30
C ASN A 143 2.02 -14.63 9.35
N MET A 144 1.35 -13.49 9.55
CA MET A 144 1.64 -12.54 10.64
C MET A 144 0.92 -12.92 11.93
#